data_AF-A0A853LKF5-F1
#
_entry.id   AF-A0A853LKF5-F1
#
_cell.length_a   1.000
_cell.length_b   1.000
_cell.length_c   1.000
_cell.angle_alpha   90.00
_cell.angle_beta   90.00
_cell.angle_gamma   90.00
#
_symmetry.space_group_name_H-M   'P 1'
#
loop_
_entity.id
_entity.type
_entity.pdbx_description
1 polymer ?
#
loop_
_entity_poly.entity_id
_entity_poly.type
_entity_poly.pdbx_seq_one_letter_code
_entity_poly.pdbx_strand_id
1 'polypeptide(L)' 'MSDASAIGCVGTLTVATRGDRGAGEVLVTVRGAKETFLAWSSEPLAKGSAVLIVDIRGARTVVVEPWRRDPA' A
#
# COMPACT_ATOMS: atom_id res chain seq x y z
N MET A 1 -5.15 -11.60 -14.22
CA MET A 1 -5.65 -11.17 -12.89
C MET A 1 -5.50 -9.66 -12.79
N SER A 2 -6.42 -8.97 -12.12
CA SER A 2 -6.41 -7.51 -12.04
C SER A 2 -5.83 -7.03 -10.72
N ASP A 3 -4.99 -5.99 -10.78
CA ASP A 3 -4.46 -5.27 -9.62
C ASP A 3 -5.58 -4.75 -8.69
N ALA A 4 -6.80 -4.56 -9.22
CA ALA A 4 -7.98 -4.19 -8.43
C ALA A 4 -8.29 -5.15 -7.27
N SER A 5 -7.80 -6.40 -7.33
CA SER A 5 -7.94 -7.35 -6.22
C SER A 5 -7.13 -7.00 -4.97
N ALA A 6 -6.23 -6.02 -5.04
CA ALA A 6 -5.49 -5.50 -3.90
C ALA A 6 -6.24 -4.41 -3.11
N ILE A 7 -7.29 -3.79 -3.68
CA ILE A 7 -8.09 -2.78 -2.98
C ILE A 7 -8.76 -3.42 -1.76
N GLY A 8 -8.65 -2.76 -0.61
CA GLY A 8 -9.15 -3.24 0.68
C GLY A 8 -8.18 -4.16 1.43
N CYS A 9 -7.05 -4.54 0.83
CA CYS A 9 -6.04 -5.30 1.53
C CYS A 9 -5.16 -4.38 2.39
N VAL A 10 -4.80 -4.86 3.59
CA VAL A 10 -3.81 -4.22 4.46
C VAL A 10 -2.44 -4.81 4.13
N GLY A 11 -1.47 -3.93 3.90
CA GLY A 11 -0.07 -4.28 3.62
C GLY A 11 0.90 -3.60 4.57
N THR A 12 2.18 -3.82 4.33
CA THR A 12 3.28 -3.17 5.06
C THR A 12 4.24 -2.53 4.08
N LEU A 13 4.62 -1.28 4.32
CA LEU A 13 5.60 -0.58 3.48
C LEU A 13 6.99 -1.21 3.62
N THR A 14 7.55 -1.71 2.53
CA THR A 14 8.93 -2.21 2.42
C THR A 14 9.89 -1.07 2.06
N VAL A 15 9.39 -0.05 1.37
CA VAL A 15 10.07 1.22 1.07
C VAL A 15 9.14 2.37 1.48
N ALA A 16 9.69 3.36 2.18
CA ALA A 16 8.94 4.54 2.61
C ALA A 16 8.35 5.31 1.41
N THR A 17 7.12 5.80 1.55
CA THR A 17 6.54 6.75 0.60
C THR A 17 7.08 8.15 0.89
N ARG A 18 7.01 9.06 -0.09
CA ARG A 18 7.45 10.45 0.04
C ARG A 18 6.28 11.44 -0.11
N GLY A 19 5.06 10.96 0.15
CA GLY A 19 3.83 11.69 -0.18
C GLY A 19 3.68 11.85 -1.69
N ASP A 20 3.23 13.02 -2.11
CA ASP A 20 3.18 13.45 -3.52
C ASP A 20 4.56 13.57 -4.20
N ARG A 21 5.67 13.57 -3.44
CA ARG A 21 7.04 13.67 -3.96
C ARG A 21 7.64 12.34 -4.41
N GLY A 22 6.95 11.22 -4.21
CA GLY A 22 7.40 9.95 -4.77
C GLY A 22 6.84 8.70 -4.10
N ALA A 23 6.76 7.64 -4.91
CA ALA A 23 6.29 6.34 -4.47
C ALA A 23 7.24 5.67 -3.46
N GLY A 24 6.65 4.85 -2.61
CA GLY A 24 7.30 3.76 -1.88
C GLY A 24 6.95 2.41 -2.50
N GLU A 25 7.04 1.37 -1.68
CA GLU A 25 6.66 0.00 -2.05
C GLU A 25 5.89 -0.61 -0.89
N VAL A 26 4.78 -1.28 -1.18
CA VAL A 26 3.98 -2.03 -0.23
C VAL A 26 4.04 -3.52 -0.55
N LEU A 27 4.25 -4.35 0.47
CA LEU A 27 4.07 -5.79 0.42
C LEU A 27 2.68 -6.13 0.97
N VAL A 28 1.89 -6.88 0.22
CA VAL A 28 0.51 -7.24 0.57
C VAL A 28 0.24 -8.70 0.21
N THR A 29 -0.67 -9.34 0.96
CA THR A 29 -1.17 -10.68 0.60
C THR A 29 -2.48 -10.54 -0.17
N VAL A 30 -2.49 -10.94 -1.43
CA VAL A 30 -3.68 -10.99 -2.28
C VAL A 30 -3.98 -12.44 -2.59
N ARG A 31 -5.15 -12.93 -2.15
CA ARG A 31 -5.61 -14.32 -2.42
C ARG A 31 -4.59 -15.40 -2.02
N GLY A 32 -3.91 -15.19 -0.90
CA GLY A 32 -2.91 -16.12 -0.36
C GLY A 32 -1.51 -16.01 -0.97
N ALA A 33 -1.31 -15.18 -2.00
CA ALA A 33 0.00 -14.89 -2.56
C ALA A 33 0.52 -13.54 -2.05
N LYS A 34 1.84 -13.44 -1.81
CA LYS A 34 2.49 -12.18 -1.48
C LYS A 34 2.86 -11.43 -2.76
N GLU A 35 2.50 -10.16 -2.83
CA GLU A 35 2.76 -9.29 -3.97
C GLU A 35 3.31 -7.94 -3.49
N THR A 36 4.22 -7.35 -4.28
CA THR A 36 4.65 -5.96 -4.10
C THR A 36 3.99 -5.04 -5.12
N PHE A 37 3.70 -3.81 -4.68
CA PHE A 37 3.17 -2.73 -5.51
C PHE A 37 3.90 -1.43 -5.21
N LEU A 38 4.03 -0.56 -6.22
CA LEU A 38 4.42 0.84 -6.00
C LEU A 38 3.31 1.55 -5.23
N ALA A 39 3.65 2.20 -4.14
CA ALA A 39 2.68 2.80 -3.23
C ALA A 39 2.79 4.32 -3.21
N TRP A 40 1.69 5.01 -3.48
CA TRP A 40 1.55 6.45 -3.26
C TRP A 40 0.70 6.71 -2.02
N SER A 41 1.02 7.77 -1.31
CA SER A 41 0.21 8.27 -0.19
C SER A 41 0.15 9.79 -0.26
N SER A 42 -0.84 10.37 0.42
CA SER A 42 -0.96 11.82 0.57
C SER A 42 0.24 12.41 1.33
N GLU A 43 0.56 11.84 2.49
CA GLU A 43 1.68 12.23 3.34
C GLU A 43 2.82 11.20 3.31
N PRO A 44 4.09 11.57 3.62
CA PRO A 44 5.19 10.62 3.75
C PRO A 44 4.94 9.58 4.85
N LEU A 45 5.07 8.30 4.51
CA LEU A 45 4.91 7.18 5.43
C LEU A 45 6.21 6.38 5.53
N ALA A 46 6.61 6.09 6.76
CA ALA A 46 7.85 5.37 7.04
C ALA A 46 7.77 3.90 6.59
N LYS A 47 8.93 3.31 6.27
CA LYS A 47 9.07 1.86 6.12
C LYS A 47 8.55 1.15 7.38
N GLY A 48 7.85 0.04 7.19
CA GLY A 48 7.22 -0.74 8.26
C GLY A 48 5.83 -0.25 8.66
N SER A 49 5.35 0.88 8.12
CA SER A 49 3.98 1.33 8.38
C SER A 49 2.97 0.33 7.80
N ALA A 50 1.96 -0.01 8.59
CA ALA A 50 0.77 -0.71 8.11
C ALA A 50 -0.08 0.28 7.30
N VAL A 51 -0.55 -0.16 6.14
CA VAL A 51 -1.31 0.70 5.22
C VAL A 51 -2.45 -0.07 4.58
N LEU A 52 -3.56 0.62 4.31
CA LEU A 52 -4.70 0.10 3.57
C LEU A 52 -4.59 0.54 2.12
N ILE A 53 -4.74 -0.40 1.18
CA ILE A 53 -4.84 -0.05 -0.25
C ILE A 53 -6.26 0.43 -0.54
N VAL A 54 -6.39 1.69 -0.97
CA VAL A 54 -7.68 2.35 -1.19
C VAL A 54 -8.02 2.53 -2.67
N ASP A 55 -7.02 2.53 -3.55
CA ASP A 55 -7.22 2.70 -4.99
C ASP A 55 -6.05 2.13 -5.81
N ILE A 56 -6.24 1.98 -7.12
CA ILE A 56 -5.26 1.52 -8.10
C ILE A 56 -5.03 2.60 -9.17
N ARG A 57 -3.77 2.97 -9.41
CA ARG A 57 -3.36 3.91 -10.47
C ARG A 57 -2.97 3.22 -11.78
N GLY A 58 -3.04 1.89 -11.82
CA GLY A 58 -2.59 1.05 -12.92
C GLY A 58 -1.10 0.68 -12.84
N ALA A 59 -0.64 -0.22 -13.71
CA ALA A 59 0.77 -0.63 -13.81
C ALA A 59 1.40 -1.01 -12.45
N ARG A 60 0.73 -1.85 -11.64
CA ARG A 60 1.18 -2.26 -10.30
C ARG A 60 1.43 -1.09 -9.34
N THR A 61 0.67 -0.02 -9.50
CA THR A 61 0.73 1.16 -8.65
C THR A 61 -0.58 1.34 -7.90
N VAL A 62 -0.48 1.57 -6.59
CA VAL A 62 -1.61 1.69 -5.68
C VAL A 62 -1.56 3.01 -4.92
N VAL A 63 -2.73 3.43 -4.41
CA VAL A 63 -2.84 4.49 -3.41
C VAL A 63 -3.07 3.82 -2.06
N VAL A 64 -2.34 4.26 -1.05
CA VAL A 64 -2.43 3.74 0.30
C VAL A 64 -2.64 4.84 1.33
N GLU A 65 -3.39 4.50 2.37
CA GLU A 65 -3.60 5.33 3.54
C GLU A 65 -3.08 4.62 4.80
N PRO A 66 -2.63 5.35 5.84
CA PRO A 66 -2.19 4.76 7.10
C PRO A 66 -3.28 3.87 7.71
N TRP A 67 -2.93 2.63 8.04
CA TRP A 67 -3.84 1.72 8.73
C TRP A 67 -3.48 1.67 10.21
N ARG A 68 -4.21 2.43 11.03
CA ARG A 68 -4.16 2.33 12.49
C ARG A 68 -5.27 1.37 12.92
N ARG A 69 -4.89 0.28 13.55
CA ARG A 69 -5.87 -0.59 14.22
C ARG A 69 -6.23 0.09 15.53
N ASP A 70 -7.52 0.25 15.80
CA ASP A 70 -7.97 0.64 17.13
C ASP A 70 -7.45 -0.40 18.15
N PRO A 71 -6.96 0.03 19.32
CA PRO A 71 -6.65 -0.90 20.38
C PRO A 71 -7.91 -1.69 20.74
N ALA A 72 -7.73 -2.98 20.98
CA ALA A 72 -8.79 -3.89 21.41
C ALA A 72 -9.28 -3.56 22.82
#